data_AF-A0A8J4YAU8-F1
#
_entry.id   AF-A0A8J4YAU8-F1
#
_cell.length_a   1.000
_cell.length_b   1.000
_cell.length_c   1.000
_cell.angle_alpha   90.00
_cell.angle_beta   90.00
_cell.angle_gamma   90.00
#
_symmetry.space_group_name_H-M   'P 1'
#
loop_
_entity.id
_entity.type
_entity.pdbx_description
1 polymer ?
#
loop_
_entity_poly.entity_id
_entity_poly.type
_entity_poly.pdbx_seq_one_letter_code
_entity_poly.pdbx_strand_id
1 'polypeptide(L)'
;MSRLGIMTVQEINEEIRQKFQNSSLEDTERLLAEKEAHLDCLVTASSAELQEFKDGLKKLTRLQEELRDVGHNLQTYQLDLEGVKGSWLPHITTLVGDINNKFSQFMANMGYAGEVTLNADEDDFSTYGIAIKVKFRDAQRLQQLTAQQQSGGERAVSTALYMLALQSLSTAPFRCVDEINQGMDKINEKKMLEMLMETEGSEDSSQYFFVTPKLLQDISYSGSVNVMVVFNSPNTISHRRFTMQRCLKRQKERNRN
;
A
#
# COMPACT_ATOMS: atom_id res chain seq x y z
N MET A 1 18.73 47.87 61.40
CA MET A 1 17.79 46.78 61.75
C MET A 1 16.61 47.48 62.42
N SER A 2 15.36 47.47 61.94
CA SER A 2 14.55 46.52 61.19
C SER A 2 13.98 47.15 59.91
N ARG A 3 14.08 46.47 58.76
CA ARG A 3 13.64 46.98 57.44
C ARG A 3 12.86 45.93 56.66
N LEU A 4 11.98 45.20 57.35
CA LEU A 4 11.12 44.17 56.76
C LEU A 4 9.65 44.25 57.23
N GLY A 5 9.23 45.32 57.92
CA GLY A 5 7.84 45.45 58.39
C GLY A 5 7.43 44.39 59.43
N ILE A 6 8.39 43.64 59.97
CA ILE A 6 8.17 42.65 61.02
C ILE A 6 8.17 43.40 62.35
N MET A 7 6.97 43.63 62.89
CA MET A 7 6.78 44.21 64.21
C MET A 7 7.38 43.28 65.27
N THR A 8 8.07 43.84 66.26
CA THR A 8 8.54 43.08 67.41
C THR A 8 7.38 42.76 68.36
N VAL A 9 7.48 41.66 69.11
CA VAL A 9 6.44 41.21 70.06
C VAL A 9 6.08 42.29 71.08
N GLN A 10 7.03 43.17 71.42
CA GLN A 10 6.80 44.30 72.31
C GLN A 10 5.94 45.40 71.66
N GLU A 11 6.21 45.75 70.41
CA GLU A 11 5.42 46.73 69.65
C GLU A 11 3.98 46.25 69.42
N ILE A 12 3.79 44.95 69.14
CA ILE A 12 2.46 44.33 68.99
C ILE A 12 1.70 44.38 70.33
N ASN A 13 2.37 44.06 71.43
CA ASN A 13 1.75 44.09 72.76
C ASN A 13 1.34 45.50 73.20
N GLU A 14 2.13 46.53 72.87
CA GLU A 14 1.76 47.91 73.16
C GLU A 14 0.57 48.40 72.32
N GLU A 15 0.52 48.02 71.04
CA GLU A 15 -0.59 48.41 70.16
C GLU A 15 -1.92 47.73 70.58
N ILE A 16 -1.85 46.46 70.98
CA ILE A 16 -3.00 45.73 71.55
C ILE A 16 -3.44 46.40 72.85
N ARG A 17 -2.50 46.74 73.75
CA ARG A 17 -2.82 47.41 75.01
C ARG A 17 -3.48 48.77 74.81
N GLN A 18 -3.05 49.55 73.80
CA GLN A 18 -3.69 50.83 73.47
C GLN A 18 -5.10 50.65 72.89
N LYS A 19 -5.32 49.67 72.00
CA LYS A 19 -6.63 49.43 71.38
C LYS A 19 -7.69 48.95 72.37
N PHE A 20 -7.29 48.23 73.41
CA PHE A 20 -8.20 47.63 74.39
C PHE A 20 -8.16 48.31 75.77
N GLN A 21 -7.50 49.47 75.89
CA GLN A 21 -7.22 50.13 77.16
C GLN A 21 -8.49 50.56 77.94
N ASN A 22 -9.60 50.78 77.23
CA ASN A 22 -10.89 51.23 77.77
C ASN A 22 -12.06 50.32 77.36
N SER A 23 -11.79 49.08 76.96
CA SER A 23 -12.82 48.14 76.50
C SER A 23 -13.32 47.27 77.66
N SER A 24 -14.64 47.12 77.79
CA SER A 24 -15.24 46.12 78.67
C SER A 24 -14.93 44.71 78.14
N LEU A 25 -14.84 43.71 79.03
CA LEU A 25 -14.74 42.30 78.64
C LEU A 25 -15.82 41.93 77.62
N GLU A 26 -17.05 42.39 77.86
CA GLU A 26 -18.22 42.14 77.02
C GLU A 26 -18.08 42.78 75.62
N ASP A 27 -17.47 43.96 75.52
CA ASP A 27 -17.20 44.62 74.24
C ASP A 27 -16.14 43.87 73.44
N THR A 28 -15.13 43.32 74.12
CA THR A 28 -14.07 42.53 73.48
C THR A 28 -14.57 41.17 73.01
N GLU A 29 -15.44 40.52 73.78
CA GLU A 29 -16.09 39.26 73.41
C GLU A 29 -17.04 39.47 72.23
N ARG A 30 -17.78 40.59 72.21
CA ARG A 30 -18.65 40.94 71.08
C ARG A 30 -17.83 41.19 69.81
N LEU A 31 -16.72 41.92 69.92
CA LEU A 31 -15.84 42.18 68.78
C LEU A 31 -15.16 40.90 68.29
N LEU A 32 -14.76 40.01 69.20
CA LEU A 32 -14.22 38.68 68.86
C LEU A 32 -15.27 37.88 68.09
N ALA A 33 -16.49 37.79 68.60
CA ALA A 33 -17.59 37.08 67.95
C ALA A 33 -17.94 37.68 66.58
N GLU A 34 -17.89 39.01 66.43
CA GLU A 34 -18.08 39.69 65.14
C GLU A 34 -16.97 39.31 64.14
N LYS A 35 -15.70 39.28 64.59
CA LYS A 35 -14.56 38.92 63.73
C LYS A 35 -14.52 37.44 63.41
N GLU A 36 -14.90 36.57 64.34
CA GLU A 36 -15.06 35.13 64.13
C GLU A 36 -16.18 34.86 63.13
N ALA A 37 -17.36 35.47 63.29
CA ALA A 37 -18.45 35.36 62.32
C ALA A 37 -18.07 35.89 60.93
N HIS A 38 -17.32 37.00 60.88
CA HIS A 38 -16.81 37.54 59.61
C HIS A 38 -15.77 36.64 58.95
N LEU A 39 -14.93 35.95 59.73
CA LEU A 39 -14.00 34.93 59.22
C LEU A 39 -14.77 33.71 58.70
N ASP A 40 -15.75 33.21 59.45
CA ASP A 40 -16.58 32.08 59.02
C ASP A 40 -17.35 32.40 57.72
N CYS A 41 -17.81 33.64 57.54
CA CYS A 41 -18.41 34.08 56.27
C CYS A 41 -17.39 34.20 55.12
N LEU A 42 -16.11 34.46 55.40
CA LEU A 42 -15.04 34.54 54.39
C LEU A 42 -14.47 33.17 54.02
N VAL A 43 -14.60 32.15 54.88
CA VAL A 43 -14.23 30.75 54.60
C VAL A 43 -15.27 30.10 53.67
N THR A 44 -15.58 30.77 52.56
CA THR A 44 -16.37 30.20 51.45
C THR A 44 -15.50 29.49 50.42
N ALA A 45 -14.19 29.77 50.39
CA ALA A 45 -13.22 28.99 49.63
C ALA A 45 -12.64 27.89 50.53
N SER A 46 -13.15 26.67 50.41
CA SER A 46 -12.62 25.54 51.17
C SER A 46 -11.18 25.21 50.72
N SER A 47 -10.34 24.73 51.64
CA SER A 47 -8.99 24.23 51.30
C SER A 47 -9.04 23.11 50.23
N ALA A 48 -10.17 22.41 50.14
CA ALA A 48 -10.46 21.42 49.11
C ALA A 48 -10.61 22.05 47.71
N GLU A 49 -11.31 23.18 47.56
CA GLU A 49 -11.44 23.90 46.28
C GLU A 49 -10.09 24.43 45.77
N LEU A 50 -9.25 24.95 46.67
CA LEU A 50 -7.89 25.38 46.32
C LEU A 50 -7.01 24.21 45.87
N GLN A 51 -7.20 23.04 46.48
CA GLN A 51 -6.49 21.83 46.09
C GLN A 51 -6.97 21.31 44.71
N GLU A 52 -8.28 21.30 44.48
CA GLU A 52 -8.88 20.93 43.21
C GLU A 52 -8.44 21.85 42.07
N PHE A 53 -8.38 23.16 42.30
CA PHE A 53 -7.84 24.12 41.34
C PHE A 53 -6.36 23.85 41.02
N LYS A 54 -5.52 23.59 42.04
CA LYS A 54 -4.11 23.25 41.84
C LYS A 54 -3.93 21.94 41.07
N ASP A 55 -4.73 20.92 41.36
CA ASP A 55 -4.67 19.64 40.66
C ASP A 55 -5.19 19.77 39.22
N GLY A 56 -6.20 20.62 39.00
CA GLY A 56 -6.66 21.03 37.67
C GLY A 56 -5.56 21.72 36.85
N LEU A 57 -4.80 22.64 37.45
CA LEU A 57 -3.66 23.30 36.79
C LEU A 57 -2.55 22.31 36.42
N LYS A 58 -2.22 21.36 37.32
CA LYS A 58 -1.24 20.30 37.01
C LYS A 58 -1.71 19.44 35.85
N LYS A 59 -3.00 19.08 35.83
CA LYS A 59 -3.58 18.28 34.75
C LYS A 59 -3.56 19.04 33.41
N LEU A 60 -3.90 20.33 33.41
CA LEU A 60 -3.80 21.18 32.23
C LEU A 60 -2.37 21.26 31.70
N THR A 61 -1.39 21.45 32.59
CA THR A 61 0.02 21.52 32.21
C THR A 61 0.48 20.21 31.57
N ARG A 62 0.12 19.07 32.19
CA ARG A 62 0.41 17.74 31.64
C ARG A 62 -0.24 17.51 30.27
N LEU A 63 -1.51 17.87 30.11
CA LEU A 63 -2.22 17.76 28.83
C LEU A 63 -1.58 18.65 27.75
N GLN A 64 -1.10 19.84 28.10
CA GLN A 64 -0.37 20.72 27.18
C GLN A 64 0.96 20.12 26.73
N GLU A 65 1.70 19.47 27.64
CA GLU A 65 2.92 18.74 27.30
C GLU A 65 2.62 17.54 26.39
N GLU A 66 1.62 16.73 26.73
CA GLU A 66 1.19 15.59 25.90
C GLU A 66 0.76 16.05 24.49
N LEU A 67 0.01 17.15 24.38
CA LEU A 67 -0.36 17.75 23.08
C LEU A 67 0.86 18.22 22.28
N ARG A 68 1.83 18.85 22.95
CA ARG A 68 3.07 19.30 22.31
C ARG A 68 3.85 18.11 21.76
N ASP A 69 3.98 17.06 22.55
CA ASP A 69 4.74 15.87 22.18
C ASP A 69 4.04 15.10 21.03
N VAL A 70 2.70 14.98 21.07
CA VAL A 70 1.92 14.42 19.95
C VAL A 70 2.08 15.28 18.69
N GLY A 71 2.05 16.60 18.82
CA GLY A 71 2.26 17.51 17.68
C GLY A 71 3.65 17.35 17.05
N HIS A 72 4.69 17.24 17.87
CA HIS A 72 6.06 16.98 17.40
C HIS A 72 6.17 15.62 16.70
N ASN A 73 5.55 14.58 17.27
CA ASN A 73 5.55 13.24 16.68
C ASN A 73 4.81 13.23 15.34
N LEU A 74 3.66 13.90 15.23
CA LEU A 74 2.94 14.03 13.97
C LEU A 74 3.78 14.70 12.89
N GLN A 75 4.49 15.78 13.22
CA GLN A 75 5.39 16.45 12.28
C GLN A 75 6.54 15.53 11.85
N THR A 76 7.11 14.77 12.78
CA THR A 76 8.17 13.80 12.47
C THR A 76 7.66 12.71 11.52
N TYR A 77 6.49 12.13 11.80
CA TYR A 77 5.88 11.12 10.93
C TYR A 77 5.51 11.66 9.54
N GLN A 78 5.08 12.92 9.45
CA GLN A 78 4.81 13.57 8.15
C GLN A 78 6.08 13.68 7.32
N LEU A 79 7.19 14.12 7.91
CA LEU A 79 8.49 14.21 7.23
C LEU A 79 9.01 12.84 6.78
N ASP A 80 8.88 11.82 7.64
CA ASP A 80 9.27 10.46 7.30
C ASP A 80 8.44 9.91 6.13
N LEU A 81 7.13 10.15 6.15
CA LEU A 81 6.21 9.72 5.09
C LEU A 81 6.55 10.41 3.76
N GLU A 82 6.80 11.71 3.78
CA GLU A 82 7.23 12.47 2.59
C GLU A 82 8.58 11.97 2.06
N GLY A 83 9.53 11.66 2.95
CA GLY A 83 10.82 11.08 2.57
C GLY A 83 10.68 9.72 1.90
N VAL A 84 9.87 8.82 2.48
CA VAL A 84 9.59 7.52 1.88
C VAL A 84 8.86 7.68 0.54
N LYS A 85 7.81 8.50 0.46
CA LYS A 85 7.05 8.77 -0.77
C LYS A 85 7.96 9.34 -1.87
N GLY A 86 8.83 10.28 -1.53
CA GLY A 86 9.76 10.92 -2.46
C GLY A 86 10.79 9.96 -3.04
N SER A 87 11.16 8.92 -2.30
CA SER A 87 12.04 7.87 -2.83
C SER A 87 11.25 6.80 -3.59
N TRP A 88 10.15 6.29 -3.04
CA TRP A 88 9.40 5.16 -3.58
C TRP A 88 8.64 5.47 -4.88
N LEU A 89 7.93 6.60 -4.94
CA LEU A 89 7.05 6.92 -6.06
C LEU A 89 7.80 7.05 -7.39
N PRO A 90 8.96 7.74 -7.48
CA PRO A 90 9.74 7.77 -8.72
C PRO A 90 10.22 6.40 -9.20
N HIS A 91 10.61 5.52 -8.27
CA HIS A 91 11.04 4.16 -8.62
C HIS A 91 9.87 3.35 -9.20
N ILE A 92 8.69 3.40 -8.57
CA ILE A 92 7.50 2.71 -9.10
C ILE A 92 7.07 3.31 -10.43
N THR A 93 7.06 4.63 -10.59
CA THR A 93 6.71 5.28 -11.87
C THR A 93 7.64 4.86 -12.99
N THR A 94 8.95 4.73 -12.71
CA THR A 94 9.93 4.24 -13.68
C THR A 94 9.64 2.78 -14.08
N LEU A 95 9.43 1.90 -13.10
CA LEU A 95 9.10 0.49 -13.35
C LEU A 95 7.80 0.35 -14.16
N VAL A 96 6.76 1.11 -13.83
CA VAL A 96 5.50 1.10 -14.59
C VAL A 96 5.71 1.63 -16.00
N GLY A 97 6.58 2.63 -16.19
CA GLY A 97 6.99 3.12 -17.50
C GLY A 97 7.66 2.04 -18.34
N ASP A 98 8.58 1.26 -17.76
CA ASP A 98 9.24 0.15 -18.45
C ASP A 98 8.25 -0.96 -18.82
N ILE A 99 7.32 -1.30 -17.91
CA ILE A 99 6.24 -2.25 -18.18
C ILE A 99 5.36 -1.75 -19.32
N ASN A 100 4.98 -0.47 -19.30
CA ASN A 100 4.19 0.16 -20.34
C ASN A 100 4.88 0.07 -21.71
N ASN A 101 6.18 0.40 -21.77
CA ASN A 101 6.94 0.33 -23.02
C ASN A 101 6.90 -1.07 -23.64
N LYS A 102 7.12 -2.11 -22.83
CA LYS A 102 7.05 -3.51 -23.29
C LYS A 102 5.63 -3.93 -23.67
N PHE A 103 4.65 -3.58 -22.85
CA PHE A 103 3.25 -3.89 -23.11
C PHE A 103 2.73 -3.24 -24.39
N SER A 104 3.00 -1.95 -24.60
CA SER A 104 2.61 -1.23 -25.81
C SER A 104 3.27 -1.81 -27.06
N GLN A 105 4.55 -2.22 -26.98
CA GLN A 105 5.25 -2.92 -28.06
C GLN A 105 4.55 -4.25 -28.40
N PHE A 106 4.25 -5.08 -27.40
CA PHE A 106 3.58 -6.36 -27.60
C PHE A 106 2.16 -6.21 -28.15
N MET A 107 1.40 -5.22 -27.67
CA MET A 107 0.08 -4.89 -28.22
C MET A 107 0.17 -4.45 -29.69
N ALA A 108 1.16 -3.61 -30.03
CA ALA A 108 1.38 -3.16 -31.40
C ALA A 108 1.73 -4.33 -32.35
N ASN A 109 2.55 -5.29 -31.89
CA ASN A 109 2.88 -6.50 -32.66
C ASN A 109 1.64 -7.37 -32.96
N MET A 110 0.62 -7.33 -32.09
CA MET A 110 -0.66 -8.00 -32.35
C MET A 110 -1.55 -7.24 -33.35
N GLY A 111 -1.28 -5.96 -33.59
CA GLY A 111 -2.16 -5.04 -34.33
C GLY A 111 -3.16 -4.29 -33.45
N TYR A 112 -2.89 -4.20 -32.14
CA TYR A 112 -3.72 -3.51 -31.16
C TYR A 112 -2.92 -2.37 -30.51
N ALA A 113 -3.59 -1.54 -29.70
CA ALA A 113 -2.92 -0.54 -28.88
C ALA A 113 -3.26 -0.77 -27.40
N GLY A 114 -2.26 -0.58 -26.54
CA GLY A 114 -2.45 -0.70 -25.10
C GLY A 114 -1.47 0.18 -24.33
N GLU A 115 -1.90 0.56 -23.14
CA GLU A 115 -1.19 1.45 -22.24
C GLU A 115 -1.36 0.96 -20.80
N VAL A 116 -0.29 1.02 -20.01
CA VAL A 116 -0.26 0.74 -18.58
C VAL A 116 0.12 2.03 -17.88
N THR A 117 -0.73 2.52 -16.98
CA THR A 117 -0.48 3.75 -16.24
C THR A 117 -0.60 3.50 -14.74
N LEU A 118 0.24 4.15 -13.95
CA LEU A 118 0.08 4.22 -12.51
C LEU A 118 -0.95 5.31 -12.18
N ASN A 119 -2.07 4.94 -11.56
CA ASN A 119 -2.93 5.90 -10.89
C ASN A 119 -2.29 6.22 -9.55
N ALA A 120 -1.71 7.41 -9.42
CA ALA A 120 -1.12 7.91 -8.19
C ALA A 120 -1.66 9.32 -7.97
N ASP A 121 -2.84 9.41 -7.36
CA ASP A 121 -3.39 10.70 -6.93
C ASP A 121 -2.54 11.23 -5.74
N GLU A 122 -2.36 12.53 -5.61
CA GLU A 122 -1.36 13.06 -4.66
C GLU A 122 -1.72 12.78 -3.20
N ASP A 123 -3.01 12.63 -2.87
CA ASP A 123 -3.51 12.62 -1.50
C ASP A 123 -4.25 11.34 -1.06
N ASP A 124 -4.58 10.43 -1.98
CA ASP A 124 -5.35 9.22 -1.65
C ASP A 124 -4.67 7.93 -2.09
N PHE A 125 -3.88 7.35 -1.18
CA PHE A 125 -3.25 6.04 -1.35
C PHE A 125 -4.24 4.90 -1.59
N SER A 126 -5.52 5.04 -1.21
CA SER A 126 -6.52 3.99 -1.44
C SER A 126 -6.89 3.85 -2.92
N THR A 127 -6.66 4.90 -3.72
CA THR A 127 -6.89 4.91 -5.16
C THR A 127 -5.68 4.46 -5.98
N TYR A 128 -4.54 4.21 -5.31
CA TYR A 128 -3.32 3.83 -5.99
C TYR A 128 -3.50 2.48 -6.66
N GLY A 129 -3.17 2.42 -7.94
CA GLY A 129 -3.37 1.20 -8.69
C GLY A 129 -2.81 1.27 -10.10
N ILE A 130 -2.64 0.10 -10.69
CA ILE A 130 -2.23 -0.03 -12.09
C ILE A 130 -3.51 -0.03 -12.93
N ALA A 131 -3.63 0.95 -13.83
CA ALA A 131 -4.70 1.00 -14.81
C ALA A 131 -4.17 0.53 -16.17
N ILE A 132 -4.74 -0.57 -16.66
CA ILE A 132 -4.45 -1.09 -18.00
C ILE A 132 -5.55 -0.61 -18.94
N LYS A 133 -5.17 0.05 -20.03
CA LYS A 133 -6.07 0.51 -21.09
C LYS A 133 -5.72 -0.18 -22.40
N VAL A 134 -6.74 -0.54 -23.16
CA VAL A 134 -6.60 -1.30 -24.40
C VAL A 134 -7.52 -0.77 -25.49
N LYS A 135 -7.14 -1.01 -26.74
CA LYS A 135 -7.87 -0.66 -27.95
C LYS A 135 -7.59 -1.74 -29.01
N PHE A 136 -8.66 -2.41 -29.45
CA PHE A 136 -8.57 -3.51 -30.43
C PHE A 136 -8.98 -3.11 -31.85
N ARG A 137 -9.61 -1.95 -32.01
CA ARG A 137 -10.11 -1.46 -33.31
C ARG A 137 -9.78 0.01 -33.47
N ASP A 138 -9.39 0.42 -34.68
CA ASP A 138 -8.96 1.80 -34.96
C ASP A 138 -9.99 2.87 -34.60
N ALA A 139 -11.28 2.57 -34.78
CA ALA A 139 -12.39 3.47 -34.46
C ALA A 139 -12.67 3.62 -32.96
N GLN A 140 -12.11 2.76 -32.10
CA GLN A 140 -12.33 2.81 -30.66
C GLN A 140 -11.30 3.71 -29.97
N ARG A 141 -11.68 4.26 -28.81
CA ARG A 141 -10.75 4.94 -27.91
C ARG A 141 -10.07 3.92 -27.00
N LEU A 142 -8.92 4.28 -26.43
CA LEU A 142 -8.30 3.52 -25.34
C LEU A 142 -9.29 3.48 -24.16
N GLN A 143 -9.66 2.27 -23.75
CA GLN A 143 -10.59 2.04 -22.66
C GLN A 143 -9.93 1.19 -21.60
N GLN A 144 -10.27 1.43 -20.34
CA GLN A 144 -9.80 0.60 -19.23
C GLN A 144 -10.28 -0.85 -19.40
N LEU A 145 -9.36 -1.78 -19.17
CA LEU A 145 -9.63 -3.20 -19.22
C LEU A 145 -10.58 -3.57 -18.09
N THR A 146 -11.83 -3.85 -18.43
CA THR A 146 -12.91 -4.16 -17.49
C THR A 146 -13.74 -5.33 -18.01
N ALA A 147 -14.35 -6.09 -17.10
CA ALA A 147 -15.14 -7.26 -17.48
C ALA A 147 -16.35 -6.95 -18.38
N GLN A 148 -16.82 -5.71 -18.38
CA GLN A 148 -18.04 -5.28 -19.06
C GLN A 148 -17.80 -4.75 -20.49
N GLN A 149 -16.61 -4.24 -20.78
CA GLN A 149 -16.34 -3.52 -22.04
C GLN A 149 -15.64 -4.39 -23.09
N GLN A 150 -14.89 -5.42 -22.68
CA GLN A 150 -14.12 -6.28 -23.57
C GLN A 150 -14.66 -7.71 -23.60
N SER A 151 -14.50 -8.36 -24.76
CA SER A 151 -14.80 -9.79 -24.90
C SER A 151 -13.86 -10.66 -24.05
N GLY A 152 -14.27 -11.91 -23.79
CA GLY A 152 -13.43 -12.87 -23.05
C GLY A 152 -12.05 -13.07 -23.69
N GLY A 153 -11.99 -13.12 -25.03
CA GLY A 153 -10.74 -13.27 -25.77
C GLY A 153 -9.83 -12.05 -25.70
N GLU A 154 -10.38 -10.85 -25.88
CA GLU A 154 -9.64 -9.59 -25.74
C GLU A 154 -9.03 -9.45 -24.34
N ARG A 155 -9.76 -9.86 -23.31
CA ARG A 155 -9.27 -9.89 -21.92
C ARG A 155 -8.14 -10.90 -21.74
N ALA A 156 -8.30 -12.11 -22.27
CA ALA A 156 -7.26 -13.13 -22.22
C ALA A 156 -5.97 -12.67 -22.91
N VAL A 157 -6.07 -12.11 -24.13
CA VAL A 157 -4.92 -11.55 -24.87
C VAL A 157 -4.24 -10.45 -24.07
N SER A 158 -5.00 -9.46 -23.59
CA SER A 158 -4.43 -8.33 -22.83
C SER A 158 -3.69 -8.79 -21.58
N THR A 159 -4.30 -9.74 -20.86
CA THR A 159 -3.73 -10.27 -19.62
C THR A 159 -2.45 -11.06 -19.90
N ALA A 160 -2.44 -11.89 -20.95
CA ALA A 160 -1.26 -12.66 -21.34
C ALA A 160 -0.10 -11.74 -21.77
N LEU A 161 -0.39 -10.69 -22.56
CA LEU A 161 0.63 -9.73 -22.99
C LEU A 161 1.16 -8.88 -21.84
N TYR A 162 0.30 -8.51 -20.88
CA TYR A 162 0.73 -7.83 -19.66
C TYR A 162 1.67 -8.72 -18.82
N MET A 163 1.33 -10.01 -18.66
CA MET A 163 2.21 -10.96 -17.99
C MET A 163 3.55 -11.12 -18.71
N LEU A 164 3.55 -11.17 -20.06
CA LEU A 164 4.77 -11.23 -20.85
C LEU A 164 5.65 -9.96 -20.66
N ALA A 165 5.02 -8.78 -20.60
CA ALA A 165 5.71 -7.52 -20.32
C ALA A 165 6.39 -7.55 -18.95
N LEU A 166 5.67 -7.99 -17.90
CA LEU A 166 6.24 -8.18 -16.57
C LEU A 166 7.40 -9.18 -16.57
N GLN A 167 7.24 -10.30 -17.26
CA GLN A 167 8.28 -11.33 -17.34
C GLN A 167 9.56 -10.81 -17.97
N SER A 168 9.46 -9.97 -19.01
CA SER A 168 10.60 -9.37 -19.71
C SER A 168 11.46 -8.43 -18.86
N LEU A 169 10.93 -7.95 -17.73
CA LEU A 169 11.64 -7.08 -16.78
C LEU A 169 12.11 -7.83 -15.54
N SER A 170 11.69 -9.09 -15.39
CA SER A 170 12.10 -9.95 -14.28
C SER A 170 13.24 -10.85 -14.72
N THR A 171 14.16 -11.16 -13.81
CA THR A 171 15.15 -12.22 -14.02
C THR A 171 14.77 -13.41 -13.13
N ALA A 172 14.27 -14.49 -13.74
CA ALA A 172 14.02 -15.75 -13.06
C ALA A 172 14.77 -16.87 -13.79
N PRO A 173 15.44 -17.81 -13.12
CA PRO A 173 16.17 -18.88 -13.83
C PRO A 173 15.23 -19.84 -14.58
N PHE A 174 14.03 -20.07 -14.05
CA PHE A 174 13.02 -20.93 -14.64
C PHE A 174 11.64 -20.26 -14.61
N ARG A 175 10.86 -20.43 -15.68
CA ARG A 175 9.46 -19.99 -15.74
C ARG A 175 8.59 -21.15 -16.19
N CYS A 176 7.49 -21.39 -15.47
CA CYS A 176 6.46 -22.34 -15.86
C CYS A 176 5.21 -21.57 -16.27
N VAL A 177 4.71 -21.84 -17.46
CA VAL A 177 3.54 -21.20 -18.05
C VAL A 177 2.56 -22.30 -18.40
N ASP A 178 1.41 -22.31 -17.74
CA ASP A 178 0.35 -23.29 -17.95
C ASP A 178 -0.91 -22.60 -18.49
N GLU A 179 -1.55 -23.22 -19.48
CA GLU A 179 -2.83 -22.81 -20.08
C GLU A 179 -2.93 -21.35 -20.55
N ILE A 180 -1.81 -20.65 -20.73
CA ILE A 180 -1.81 -19.21 -21.11
C ILE A 180 -2.46 -18.96 -22.48
N ASN A 181 -2.56 -19.99 -23.31
CA ASN A 181 -3.15 -19.94 -24.64
C ASN A 181 -4.68 -20.18 -24.65
N GLN A 182 -5.32 -20.38 -23.49
CA GLN A 182 -6.76 -20.61 -23.40
C GLN A 182 -7.58 -19.31 -23.41
N GLY A 183 -8.82 -19.39 -23.88
CA GLY A 183 -9.76 -18.26 -23.91
C GLY A 183 -9.58 -17.31 -25.09
N MET A 184 -8.62 -17.56 -25.99
CA MET A 184 -8.34 -16.76 -27.19
C MET A 184 -8.76 -17.49 -28.48
N ASP A 185 -8.96 -16.74 -29.56
CA ASP A 185 -9.13 -17.33 -30.89
C ASP A 185 -7.80 -17.87 -31.44
N LYS A 186 -7.87 -18.69 -32.50
CA LYS A 186 -6.69 -19.36 -33.08
C LYS A 186 -5.63 -18.38 -33.61
N ILE A 187 -6.02 -17.18 -34.02
CA ILE A 187 -5.10 -16.19 -34.61
C ILE A 187 -4.27 -15.55 -33.51
N ASN A 188 -4.95 -15.04 -32.47
CA ASN A 188 -4.31 -14.42 -31.31
C ASN A 188 -3.48 -15.42 -30.53
N GLU A 189 -3.97 -16.66 -30.38
CA GLU A 189 -3.26 -17.75 -29.73
C GLU A 189 -1.90 -18.04 -30.39
N LYS A 190 -1.89 -18.14 -31.72
CA LYS A 190 -0.68 -18.39 -32.51
C LYS A 190 0.32 -17.25 -32.37
N LYS A 191 -0.12 -16.01 -32.58
CA LYS A 191 0.75 -14.83 -32.47
C LYS A 191 1.34 -14.68 -31.07
N MET A 192 0.58 -14.98 -30.03
CA MET A 192 1.06 -14.87 -28.64
C MET A 192 2.18 -15.86 -28.39
N LEU A 193 2.02 -17.11 -28.83
CA LEU A 193 3.04 -18.13 -28.68
C LEU A 193 4.31 -17.80 -29.50
N GLU A 194 4.15 -17.30 -30.72
CA GLU A 194 5.27 -16.81 -31.55
C GLU A 194 6.04 -15.69 -30.84
N MET A 195 5.34 -14.69 -30.31
CA MET A 195 5.95 -13.57 -29.60
C MET A 195 6.67 -14.00 -28.31
N LEU A 196 6.12 -14.99 -27.60
CA LEU A 196 6.78 -15.58 -26.44
C LEU A 196 8.09 -16.27 -26.85
N MET A 197 8.08 -17.08 -27.92
CA MET A 197 9.29 -17.74 -28.41
C MET A 197 10.36 -16.76 -28.90
N GLU A 198 9.96 -15.66 -29.55
CA GLU A 198 10.88 -14.61 -30.01
C GLU A 198 11.55 -13.86 -28.86
N THR A 199 10.81 -13.62 -27.76
CA THR A 199 11.32 -12.92 -26.57
C THR A 199 12.43 -13.73 -25.87
N GLU A 200 12.40 -15.05 -26.01
CA GLU A 200 13.37 -15.99 -25.40
C GLU A 200 14.65 -16.22 -26.19
N GLY A 201 14.79 -15.63 -27.37
CA GLY A 201 15.94 -15.88 -28.27
C GLY A 201 17.27 -15.23 -27.87
N SER A 202 17.36 -14.57 -26.72
CA SER A 202 18.58 -13.89 -26.26
C SER A 202 19.45 -14.77 -25.36
N GLU A 203 20.77 -14.62 -25.41
CA GLU A 203 21.75 -15.48 -24.69
C GLU A 203 21.61 -15.44 -23.15
N ASP A 204 20.86 -14.47 -22.62
CA ASP A 204 20.61 -14.27 -21.18
C ASP A 204 19.17 -14.66 -20.78
N SER A 205 18.49 -15.46 -21.62
CA SER A 205 17.09 -15.83 -21.43
C SER A 205 16.90 -16.95 -20.40
N SER A 206 15.77 -16.90 -19.72
CA SER A 206 15.38 -17.88 -18.70
C SER A 206 14.94 -19.19 -19.36
N GLN A 207 14.97 -20.31 -18.64
CA GLN A 207 14.38 -21.54 -19.17
C GLN A 207 12.85 -21.53 -19.01
N TYR A 208 12.12 -21.72 -20.11
CA TYR A 208 10.65 -21.79 -20.10
C TYR A 208 10.14 -23.23 -20.20
N PHE A 209 9.20 -23.55 -19.32
CA PHE A 209 8.36 -24.72 -19.39
C PHE A 209 6.96 -24.29 -19.79
N PHE A 210 6.55 -24.67 -21.00
CA PHE A 210 5.21 -24.38 -21.49
C PHE A 210 4.36 -25.64 -21.40
N VAL A 211 3.26 -25.57 -20.66
CA VAL A 211 2.27 -26.63 -20.55
C VAL A 211 1.01 -26.16 -21.25
N THR A 212 0.62 -26.92 -22.28
CA THR A 212 -0.58 -26.62 -23.05
C THR A 212 -1.28 -27.89 -23.49
N PRO A 213 -2.62 -27.93 -23.47
CA PRO A 213 -3.36 -29.05 -24.04
C PRO A 213 -3.32 -29.05 -25.58
N LYS A 214 -2.84 -27.97 -26.21
CA LYS A 214 -2.92 -27.76 -27.66
C LYS A 214 -1.55 -27.44 -28.25
N LEU A 215 -1.00 -28.40 -28.99
CA LEU A 215 0.16 -28.15 -29.84
C LEU A 215 -0.30 -27.38 -31.09
N LEU A 216 0.17 -26.14 -31.24
CA LEU A 216 -0.16 -25.31 -32.39
C LEU A 216 0.63 -25.77 -33.63
N GLN A 217 -0.11 -25.90 -34.73
CA GLN A 217 0.43 -26.25 -36.04
C GLN A 217 0.91 -24.99 -36.77
N ASP A 218 1.83 -25.16 -37.72
CA ASP A 218 2.36 -24.09 -38.57
C ASP A 218 3.06 -22.95 -37.82
N ILE A 219 3.72 -23.27 -36.70
CA ILE A 219 4.62 -22.36 -35.98
C ILE A 219 6.06 -22.81 -36.20
N SER A 220 6.95 -21.85 -36.44
CA SER A 220 8.39 -22.11 -36.56
C SER A 220 9.00 -22.26 -35.17
N TYR A 221 9.03 -23.48 -34.65
CA TYR A 221 9.76 -23.78 -33.42
C TYR A 221 11.27 -23.65 -33.68
N SER A 222 11.95 -22.81 -32.90
CA SER A 222 13.41 -22.67 -32.98
C SER A 222 14.10 -23.98 -32.57
N GLY A 223 15.35 -24.17 -32.99
CA GLY A 223 16.13 -25.36 -32.65
C GLY A 223 16.40 -25.53 -31.14
N SER A 224 16.19 -24.49 -30.34
CA SER A 224 16.29 -24.51 -28.88
C SER A 224 15.03 -25.03 -28.18
N VAL A 225 13.91 -25.19 -28.89
CA VAL A 225 12.66 -25.67 -28.32
C VAL A 225 12.59 -27.20 -28.34
N ASN A 226 12.32 -27.80 -27.17
CA ASN A 226 12.01 -29.22 -27.05
C ASN A 226 10.50 -29.40 -26.81
N VAL A 227 9.85 -30.19 -27.68
CA VAL A 227 8.43 -30.49 -27.57
C VAL A 227 8.25 -31.88 -26.96
N MET A 228 7.69 -31.92 -25.74
CA MET A 228 7.31 -33.17 -25.07
C MET A 228 5.78 -33.36 -25.14
N VAL A 229 5.33 -34.44 -25.76
CA VAL A 229 3.91 -34.80 -25.84
C VAL A 229 3.59 -35.87 -24.81
N VAL A 230 2.69 -35.55 -23.87
CA VAL A 230 2.24 -36.47 -22.83
C VAL A 230 0.95 -37.16 -23.28
N PHE A 231 0.98 -38.49 -23.40
CA PHE A 231 -0.19 -39.31 -23.70
C PHE A 231 -0.63 -40.04 -22.44
N ASN A 232 -1.84 -39.78 -21.98
CA ASN A 232 -2.45 -40.56 -20.90
C ASN A 232 -3.35 -41.66 -21.50
N SER A 233 -3.00 -42.93 -21.30
CA SER A 233 -3.80 -44.07 -21.76
C SER A 233 -3.79 -45.21 -20.74
N PRO A 234 -4.90 -45.94 -20.55
CA PRO A 234 -4.89 -47.17 -19.75
C PRO A 234 -3.87 -48.20 -20.27
N ASN A 235 -3.57 -48.18 -21.57
CA ASN A 235 -2.61 -49.05 -22.24
C ASN A 235 -1.35 -48.28 -22.67
N THR A 236 -0.83 -47.38 -21.83
CA THR A 236 0.33 -46.56 -22.19
C THR A 236 1.55 -47.43 -22.50
N ILE A 237 2.09 -47.27 -23.71
CA ILE A 237 3.31 -47.96 -24.14
C ILE A 237 4.49 -47.30 -23.42
N SER A 238 5.39 -48.10 -22.83
CA SER A 238 6.63 -47.59 -22.22
C SER A 238 7.38 -46.66 -23.19
N HIS A 239 7.96 -45.57 -22.67
CA HIS A 239 8.76 -44.61 -23.45
C HIS A 239 9.86 -45.28 -24.28
N ARG A 240 10.42 -46.40 -23.82
CA ARG A 240 11.44 -47.19 -24.55
C ARG A 240 10.90 -47.88 -25.81
N ARG A 241 9.60 -48.15 -25.85
CA ARG A 241 8.91 -48.84 -26.95
C ARG A 241 8.16 -47.87 -27.86
N PHE A 242 7.90 -46.65 -27.40
CA PHE A 242 7.30 -45.58 -28.18
C PHE A 242 8.34 -44.95 -29.12
N THR A 243 8.01 -44.82 -30.41
CA THR A 243 8.89 -44.16 -31.38
C THR A 243 8.05 -43.43 -32.41
N MET A 244 8.22 -42.11 -32.52
CA MET A 244 7.41 -41.27 -33.43
C MET A 244 7.49 -41.75 -34.88
N GLN A 245 8.67 -42.20 -35.33
CA GLN A 245 8.87 -42.76 -36.67
C GLN A 245 7.96 -43.95 -36.98
N ARG A 246 7.71 -44.84 -36.00
CA ARG A 246 6.80 -45.98 -36.18
C ARG A 246 5.35 -45.52 -36.32
N CYS A 247 4.94 -44.51 -35.55
CA CYS A 247 3.60 -43.92 -35.64
C CYS A 247 3.39 -43.25 -37.01
N LEU A 248 4.36 -42.44 -37.46
CA LEU A 248 4.32 -41.78 -38.77
C LEU A 248 4.28 -42.78 -39.93
N LYS A 249 5.06 -43.87 -39.84
CA LYS A 249 5.04 -44.94 -40.85
C LYS A 249 3.66 -45.59 -40.94
N ARG A 250 3.06 -45.97 -39.80
CA ARG A 250 1.71 -46.55 -39.76
C ARG A 250 0.64 -45.60 -40.28
N GLN A 251 0.73 -44.30 -39.99
CA GLN A 251 -0.22 -43.31 -40.50
C GLN A 251 -0.13 -43.17 -42.02
N LYS A 252 1.09 -43.16 -42.59
CA LYS A 252 1.28 -43.18 -44.05
C LYS A 252 0.72 -44.45 -44.70
N GLU A 253 0.87 -45.60 -44.05
CA GLU A 253 0.27 -46.87 -44.51
C GLU A 253 -1.26 -46.80 -44.46
N ARG A 254 -1.85 -46.21 -43.41
CA ARG A 254 -3.30 -46.07 -43.24
C ARG A 254 -3.94 -45.08 -44.23
N ASN A 255 -3.22 -44.02 -44.62
CA ASN A 255 -3.71 -43.04 -45.59
C ASN A 255 -3.55 -43.51 -47.05
N ARG A 256 -2.88 -44.64 -47.29
CA ARG A 256 -2.72 -45.26 -48.62
C ARG A 256 -3.81 -46.29 -48.94
N ASN A 257 -4.60 -46.70 -47.96
CA ASN A 257 -5.77 -47.57 -48.10
C ASN A 257 -7.04 -46.72 -47.95
#